data_AF-A0A8H5FC84-F1
#
_entry.id   AF-A0A8H5FC84-F1
#
_cell.length_a   1.000
_cell.length_b   1.000
_cell.length_c   1.000
_cell.angle_alpha   90.00
_cell.angle_beta   90.00
_cell.angle_gamma   90.00
#
_symmetry.space_group_name_H-M   'P 1'
#
loop_
_entity.id
_entity.type
_entity.pdbx_description
1 polymer ?
#
loop_
_entity_poly.entity_id
_entity_poly.type
_entity_poly.pdbx_seq_one_letter_code
_entity_poly.pdbx_strand_id
1 'polypeptide(L)'
;MFGRRIVFLVTLSLYAVFQIQGALCQNVATLLSCRLLTGIFGSSPLTNAGGTVSDIWSVRERGLASAIYATVPFLGPVIGPIVGGFVAENPRLGWHFTFWLMFIFSSMTLIAGYFLTPETYAPVLLRRRAAKLAKASNGTVHYISLHDSVNQSKTFSQVMRTNLRRPFIFLFTEPIVLVLAIYVSIVYGTLYALFSGFPIVFQDHRHFTPGTGGLAFLGVGLGIALGTASQSIQNRIYWRIMDQSKSGRAPPEARLHMATLGAVLAPVGLWWFAWTSSPSVHWIVPILAGVPFGMGVAQILQSLTTYLMDTYGIFFASAIAATIVLRSTCGAIFPIFAPLMFDALGDQWAMSVFAALSTVCAPIPFLLWKYGWWLRRRSRCAYKEFTDQADSIQSSSTVVSSQMEQTICERKIPISASGMPTPTLPPHSGSGLPGVSMHRKTLTIESAMSSQTSSS
;
A
#
# COMPACT_ATOMS: atom_id res chain seq x y z
N MET A 1 -5.09 -1.73 -16.88
CA MET A 1 -5.00 -2.06 -18.32
C MET A 1 -5.04 -3.57 -18.51
N PHE A 2 -4.12 -4.30 -17.88
CA PHE A 2 -4.12 -5.76 -17.79
C PHE A 2 -4.80 -6.16 -16.48
N GLY A 3 -5.72 -7.13 -16.50
CA GLY A 3 -6.41 -7.60 -15.29
C GLY A 3 -5.41 -8.13 -14.25
N ARG A 4 -5.75 -8.07 -12.95
CA ARG A 4 -4.82 -8.41 -11.87
C ARG A 4 -4.38 -9.87 -11.94
N ARG A 5 -5.31 -10.78 -12.28
CA ARG A 5 -5.03 -12.22 -12.36
C ARG A 5 -3.92 -12.52 -13.36
N ILE A 6 -3.97 -11.92 -14.55
CA ILE A 6 -2.97 -12.15 -15.60
C ILE A 6 -1.59 -11.69 -15.11
N VAL A 7 -1.54 -10.52 -14.45
CA VAL A 7 -0.28 -10.00 -13.91
C VAL A 7 0.30 -10.94 -12.87
N PHE A 8 -0.48 -11.42 -11.90
CA PHE A 8 0.00 -12.38 -10.90
C PHE A 8 0.53 -13.66 -11.55
N LEU A 9 -0.25 -14.29 -12.44
CA LEU A 9 0.12 -15.57 -13.05
C LEU A 9 1.40 -15.47 -13.89
N VAL A 10 1.52 -14.43 -14.73
CA VAL A 10 2.71 -14.24 -15.56
C VAL A 10 3.94 -13.99 -14.70
N THR A 11 3.85 -13.09 -13.72
CA THR A 11 5.01 -12.74 -12.88
C THR A 11 5.41 -13.89 -11.97
N LEU A 12 4.45 -14.65 -11.43
CA LEU A 12 4.74 -15.79 -10.57
C LEU A 12 5.31 -16.97 -11.36
N SER A 13 4.87 -17.18 -12.60
CA SER A 13 5.45 -18.19 -13.51
C SER A 13 6.92 -17.88 -13.80
N LEU A 14 7.22 -16.64 -14.16
CA LEU A 14 8.61 -16.21 -14.41
C LEU A 14 9.45 -16.30 -13.13
N TYR A 15 8.91 -15.86 -11.99
CA TYR A 15 9.56 -16.01 -10.69
C TYR A 15 9.94 -17.47 -10.41
N ALA A 16 9.03 -18.43 -10.59
CA ALA A 16 9.29 -19.85 -10.37
C ALA A 16 10.40 -20.37 -11.31
N VAL A 17 10.31 -20.09 -12.61
CA VAL A 17 11.31 -20.54 -13.60
C VAL A 17 12.71 -20.03 -13.26
N PHE A 18 12.85 -18.77 -12.85
CA PHE A 18 14.15 -18.20 -12.49
C PHE A 18 14.73 -18.77 -11.19
N GLN A 19 13.92 -19.41 -10.32
CA GLN A 19 14.47 -20.13 -9.16
C GLN A 19 15.23 -21.40 -9.56
N ILE A 20 14.82 -22.09 -10.62
CA ILE A 20 15.55 -23.27 -11.15
C ILE A 20 16.97 -22.88 -11.55
N GLN A 21 17.12 -21.73 -12.21
CA GLN A 21 18.43 -21.22 -12.62
C GLN A 21 19.31 -20.87 -11.43
N GLY A 22 18.73 -20.35 -10.35
CA GLY A 22 19.44 -20.15 -9.08
C GLY A 22 19.88 -21.45 -8.41
N ALA A 23 19.10 -22.53 -8.57
CA ALA A 23 19.46 -23.84 -8.05
C ALA A 23 20.62 -24.50 -8.81
N LEU A 24 20.69 -24.26 -10.13
CA LEU A 24 21.69 -24.85 -11.03
C LEU A 24 22.91 -23.94 -11.29
N CYS A 25 22.99 -22.78 -10.65
CA CYS A 25 24.06 -21.83 -10.94
C CYS A 25 25.43 -22.38 -10.50
N GLN A 26 26.45 -22.18 -11.32
CA GLN A 26 27.84 -22.59 -11.01
C GLN A 26 28.77 -21.39 -10.82
N ASN A 27 28.31 -20.19 -11.20
CA ASN A 27 29.11 -18.96 -11.18
C ASN A 27 28.34 -17.85 -10.46
N VAL A 28 29.09 -16.96 -9.80
CA VAL A 28 28.54 -15.80 -9.08
C VAL A 28 27.76 -14.87 -10.01
N ALA A 29 28.25 -14.63 -11.23
CA ALA A 29 27.56 -13.81 -12.21
C ALA A 29 26.17 -14.36 -12.54
N THR A 30 26.06 -15.67 -12.78
CA THR A 30 24.79 -16.36 -13.03
C THR A 30 23.85 -16.23 -11.83
N LEU A 31 24.36 -16.43 -10.60
CA LEU A 31 23.59 -16.28 -9.38
C LEU A 31 23.02 -14.86 -9.24
N LEU A 32 23.83 -13.83 -9.47
CA LEU A 32 23.42 -12.43 -9.38
C LEU A 32 22.41 -12.04 -10.45
N SER A 33 22.61 -12.46 -11.71
CA SER A 33 21.65 -12.24 -12.79
C SER A 33 20.31 -12.92 -12.51
N CYS A 34 20.32 -14.15 -12.01
CA CYS A 34 19.09 -14.85 -11.62
C CYS A 34 18.40 -14.16 -10.44
N ARG A 35 19.16 -13.71 -9.43
CA ARG A 35 18.63 -12.93 -8.30
C ARG A 35 17.95 -11.65 -8.75
N LEU A 36 18.56 -10.91 -9.68
CA LEU A 36 17.96 -9.71 -10.25
C LEU A 36 16.62 -10.03 -10.93
N LEU A 37 16.57 -11.06 -11.78
CA LEU A 37 15.35 -11.46 -12.49
C LEU A 37 14.27 -11.96 -11.51
N THR A 38 14.61 -12.80 -10.55
CA THR A 38 13.67 -13.22 -9.49
C THR A 38 13.13 -12.03 -8.69
N GLY A 39 13.95 -11.01 -8.40
CA GLY A 39 13.53 -9.79 -7.73
C GLY A 39 12.53 -8.97 -8.56
N ILE A 40 12.80 -8.80 -9.86
CA ILE A 40 11.92 -8.08 -10.80
C ILE A 40 10.53 -8.74 -10.84
N PHE A 41 10.47 -10.05 -11.07
CA PHE A 41 9.20 -10.77 -11.19
C PHE A 41 8.53 -11.03 -9.83
N GLY A 42 9.30 -11.13 -8.74
CA GLY A 42 8.80 -11.29 -7.37
C GLY A 42 8.19 -10.02 -6.77
N SER A 43 8.38 -8.85 -7.38
CA SER A 43 7.83 -7.58 -6.89
C SER A 43 6.31 -7.43 -7.06
N SER A 44 5.73 -8.14 -8.03
CA SER A 44 4.32 -8.02 -8.42
C SER A 44 3.36 -8.45 -7.31
N PRO A 45 3.55 -9.60 -6.64
CA PRO A 45 2.69 -9.99 -5.52
C PRO A 45 2.60 -8.94 -4.42
N LEU A 46 3.74 -8.38 -4.02
CA LEU A 46 3.82 -7.39 -2.94
C LEU A 46 3.05 -6.10 -3.27
N THR A 47 3.11 -5.66 -4.53
CA THR A 47 2.53 -4.38 -4.98
C THR A 47 1.06 -4.51 -5.38
N ASN A 48 0.65 -5.65 -5.92
CA ASN A 48 -0.71 -5.85 -6.42
C ASN A 48 -1.68 -6.42 -5.38
N ALA A 49 -1.19 -7.04 -4.30
CA ALA A 49 -2.04 -7.66 -3.29
C ALA A 49 -2.93 -6.64 -2.57
N GLY A 50 -2.41 -5.48 -2.17
CA GLY A 50 -3.23 -4.44 -1.52
C GLY A 50 -4.39 -3.97 -2.40
N GLY A 51 -4.16 -3.86 -3.72
CA GLY A 51 -5.22 -3.55 -4.68
C GLY A 51 -6.21 -4.70 -4.90
N THR A 52 -5.78 -5.94 -4.70
CA THR A 52 -6.68 -7.11 -4.78
C THR A 52 -7.58 -7.17 -3.55
N VAL A 53 -7.01 -6.91 -2.37
CA VAL A 53 -7.76 -6.79 -1.12
C VAL A 53 -8.77 -5.64 -1.21
N SER A 54 -8.42 -4.53 -1.87
CA SER A 54 -9.39 -3.45 -2.07
C SER A 54 -10.55 -3.81 -2.99
N ASP A 55 -10.33 -4.70 -3.95
CA ASP A 55 -11.33 -5.07 -4.95
C ASP A 55 -12.32 -6.13 -4.43
N ILE A 56 -11.94 -6.93 -3.43
CA ILE A 56 -12.77 -8.03 -2.88
C ILE A 56 -13.59 -7.56 -1.66
N TRP A 57 -13.00 -6.78 -0.75
CA TRP A 57 -13.61 -6.46 0.54
C TRP A 57 -14.17 -5.04 0.61
N SER A 58 -15.34 -4.92 1.26
CA SER A 58 -15.96 -3.66 1.61
C SER A 58 -15.08 -2.84 2.57
N VAL A 59 -15.26 -1.52 2.64
CA VAL A 59 -14.40 -0.60 3.43
C VAL A 59 -14.28 -1.05 4.90
N ARG A 60 -15.36 -1.59 5.48
CA ARG A 60 -15.42 -2.04 6.87
C ARG A 60 -14.72 -3.39 7.07
N GLU A 61 -14.89 -4.34 6.15
CA GLU A 61 -14.25 -5.67 6.24
C GLU A 61 -12.77 -5.65 5.83
N ARG A 62 -12.38 -4.67 5.00
CA ARG A 62 -11.01 -4.48 4.49
C ARG A 62 -9.98 -4.39 5.60
N GLY A 63 -10.33 -3.85 6.77
CA GLY A 63 -9.42 -3.72 7.90
C GLY A 63 -8.88 -5.05 8.42
N LEU A 64 -9.76 -6.06 8.54
CA LEU A 64 -9.36 -7.41 8.99
C LEU A 64 -8.58 -8.15 7.90
N ALA A 65 -9.07 -8.12 6.66
CA ALA A 65 -8.40 -8.76 5.53
C ALA A 65 -6.99 -8.19 5.30
N SER A 66 -6.81 -6.87 5.42
CA SER A 66 -5.51 -6.21 5.30
C SER A 66 -4.57 -6.58 6.45
N ALA A 67 -5.10 -6.74 7.67
CA ALA A 67 -4.29 -7.15 8.82
C ALA A 67 -3.76 -8.58 8.65
N ILE A 68 -4.62 -9.52 8.23
CA ILE A 68 -4.22 -10.91 7.94
C ILE A 68 -3.19 -10.95 6.81
N TYR A 69 -3.44 -10.23 5.71
CA TYR A 69 -2.50 -10.14 4.60
C TYR A 69 -1.15 -9.60 5.06
N ALA A 70 -1.14 -8.52 5.86
CA ALA A 70 0.08 -7.88 6.27
C ALA A 70 0.96 -8.76 7.17
N THR A 71 0.42 -9.74 7.89
CA THR A 71 1.22 -10.71 8.65
C THR A 71 2.16 -11.53 7.76
N VAL A 72 1.74 -11.87 6.55
CA VAL A 72 2.50 -12.79 5.67
C VAL A 72 3.83 -12.19 5.18
N PRO A 73 3.89 -10.96 4.61
CA PRO A 73 5.14 -10.35 4.20
C PRO A 73 6.14 -10.11 5.33
N PHE A 74 5.67 -9.86 6.55
CA PHE A 74 6.56 -9.60 7.69
C PHE A 74 7.07 -10.88 8.36
N LEU A 75 6.40 -12.01 8.20
CA LEU A 75 6.89 -13.29 8.71
C LEU A 75 7.97 -13.90 7.80
N GLY A 76 7.99 -13.54 6.52
CA GLY A 76 8.98 -14.00 5.54
C GLY A 76 10.45 -13.81 5.98
N PRO A 77 10.86 -12.61 6.43
CA PRO A 77 12.22 -12.37 6.92
C PRO A 77 12.60 -13.14 8.20
N VAL A 78 11.65 -13.79 8.88
CA VAL A 78 11.88 -14.65 10.04
C VAL A 78 12.06 -16.10 9.61
N ILE A 79 11.13 -16.58 8.78
CA ILE A 79 11.11 -17.96 8.30
C ILE A 79 12.31 -18.21 7.37
N GLY A 80 12.68 -17.22 6.56
CA GLY A 80 13.76 -17.33 5.58
C GLY A 80 15.09 -17.80 6.19
N PRO A 81 15.67 -17.07 7.17
CA PRO A 81 16.91 -17.49 7.84
C PRO A 81 16.82 -18.83 8.58
N ILE A 82 15.66 -19.15 9.16
CA ILE A 82 15.46 -20.43 9.88
C ILE A 82 15.52 -21.61 8.90
N VAL A 83 14.70 -21.56 7.85
CA VAL A 83 14.65 -22.62 6.83
C VAL A 83 15.98 -22.67 6.07
N GLY A 84 16.51 -21.53 5.65
CA GLY A 84 17.79 -21.44 4.95
C GLY A 84 18.97 -21.93 5.78
N GLY A 85 18.99 -21.64 7.08
CA GLY A 85 20.03 -22.07 8.01
C GLY A 85 20.10 -23.59 8.14
N PHE A 86 18.97 -24.25 8.44
CA PHE A 86 18.93 -25.71 8.57
C PHE A 86 19.17 -26.45 7.25
N VAL A 87 18.69 -25.88 6.13
CA VAL A 87 18.92 -26.46 4.80
C VAL A 87 20.40 -26.36 4.42
N ALA A 88 21.02 -25.21 4.67
CA ALA A 88 22.43 -24.99 4.39
C ALA A 88 23.36 -25.78 5.32
N GLU A 89 22.95 -26.02 6.57
CA GLU A 89 23.69 -26.83 7.54
C GLU A 89 23.74 -28.31 7.14
N ASN A 90 22.70 -28.83 6.49
CA ASN A 90 22.65 -30.24 6.09
C ASN A 90 23.65 -30.52 4.95
N PRO A 91 24.68 -31.37 5.16
CA PRO A 91 25.73 -31.63 4.17
C PRO A 91 25.21 -32.26 2.88
N ARG A 92 24.05 -32.94 2.92
CA ARG A 92 23.47 -33.63 1.76
C ARG A 92 22.67 -32.70 0.85
N LEU A 93 22.12 -31.62 1.39
CA LEU A 93 21.25 -30.69 0.66
C LEU A 93 22.07 -29.51 0.11
N GLY A 94 22.95 -28.95 0.94
CA GLY A 94 23.69 -27.74 0.62
C GLY A 94 22.80 -26.50 0.45
N TRP A 95 23.43 -25.34 0.30
CA TRP A 95 22.72 -24.06 0.20
C TRP A 95 21.88 -23.91 -1.08
N HIS A 96 22.28 -24.56 -2.18
CA HIS A 96 21.53 -24.56 -3.45
C HIS A 96 20.11 -25.12 -3.31
N PHE A 97 19.89 -26.06 -2.38
CA PHE A 97 18.56 -26.63 -2.14
C PHE A 97 17.54 -25.60 -1.63
N THR A 98 18.00 -24.49 -1.06
CA THR A 98 17.14 -23.35 -0.71
C THR A 98 16.37 -22.83 -1.93
N PHE A 99 16.97 -22.86 -3.12
CA PHE A 99 16.30 -22.45 -4.37
C PHE A 99 15.31 -23.49 -4.87
N TRP A 100 15.60 -24.77 -4.69
CA TRP A 100 14.64 -25.84 -4.97
C TRP A 100 13.39 -25.71 -4.09
N LEU A 101 13.55 -25.39 -2.81
CA LEU A 101 12.43 -25.13 -1.91
C LEU A 101 11.59 -23.91 -2.36
N MET A 102 12.25 -22.80 -2.71
CA MET A 102 11.56 -21.62 -3.25
C MET A 102 10.83 -21.94 -4.56
N PHE A 103 11.42 -22.76 -5.43
CA PHE A 103 10.80 -23.23 -6.67
C PHE A 103 9.54 -24.06 -6.38
N ILE A 104 9.63 -25.07 -5.52
CA ILE A 104 8.49 -25.93 -5.16
C ILE A 104 7.35 -25.08 -4.59
N PHE A 105 7.65 -24.22 -3.61
CA PHE A 105 6.62 -23.40 -2.97
C PHE A 105 5.96 -22.40 -3.94
N SER A 106 6.76 -21.76 -4.79
CA SER A 106 6.23 -20.83 -5.79
C SER A 106 5.43 -21.51 -6.90
N SER A 107 5.85 -22.69 -7.35
CA SER A 107 5.09 -23.51 -8.30
C SER A 107 3.77 -24.00 -7.69
N MET A 108 3.77 -24.46 -6.43
CA MET A 108 2.53 -24.81 -5.74
C MET A 108 1.57 -23.62 -5.64
N THR A 109 2.10 -22.44 -5.28
CA THR A 109 1.32 -21.20 -5.21
C THR A 109 0.79 -20.79 -6.59
N LEU A 110 1.56 -21.00 -7.65
CA LEU A 110 1.15 -20.74 -9.03
C LEU A 110 0.01 -21.65 -9.47
N ILE A 111 0.13 -22.96 -9.21
CA ILE A 111 -0.91 -23.95 -9.52
C ILE A 111 -2.19 -23.62 -8.76
N ALA A 112 -2.10 -23.39 -7.45
CA ALA A 112 -3.23 -22.98 -6.63
C ALA A 112 -3.84 -21.66 -7.13
N GLY A 113 -3.02 -20.67 -7.44
CA GLY A 113 -3.45 -19.39 -8.00
C GLY A 113 -4.19 -19.56 -9.33
N TYR A 114 -3.70 -20.42 -10.22
CA TYR A 114 -4.33 -20.68 -11.51
C TYR A 114 -5.75 -21.21 -11.36
N PHE A 115 -5.98 -22.19 -10.47
CA PHE A 115 -7.29 -22.81 -10.27
C PHE A 115 -8.23 -22.01 -9.36
N LEU A 116 -7.71 -21.41 -8.29
CA LEU A 116 -8.53 -20.81 -7.22
C LEU A 116 -8.81 -19.32 -7.42
N THR A 117 -7.98 -18.57 -8.16
CA THR A 117 -8.13 -17.10 -8.23
C THR A 117 -8.90 -16.65 -9.47
N PRO A 118 -10.11 -16.07 -9.31
CA PRO A 118 -10.80 -15.40 -10.40
C PRO A 118 -10.22 -13.99 -10.66
N GLU A 119 -10.62 -13.37 -11.77
CA GLU A 119 -10.28 -11.97 -12.02
C GLU A 119 -11.08 -11.07 -11.08
N THR A 120 -10.39 -10.23 -10.30
CA THR A 120 -10.99 -9.35 -9.30
C THR A 120 -11.15 -7.90 -9.79
N TYR A 121 -10.45 -7.52 -10.86
CA TYR A 121 -10.38 -6.12 -11.26
C TYR A 121 -11.66 -5.64 -11.97
N ALA A 122 -12.48 -4.85 -11.26
CA ALA A 122 -13.79 -4.39 -11.72
C ALA A 122 -13.79 -3.71 -13.11
N PRO A 123 -12.83 -2.83 -13.47
CA PRO A 123 -12.83 -2.21 -14.80
C PRO A 123 -12.66 -3.22 -15.95
N VAL A 124 -11.89 -4.30 -15.75
CA VAL A 124 -11.74 -5.35 -16.78
C VAL A 124 -12.99 -6.22 -16.86
N LEU A 125 -13.62 -6.52 -15.72
CA LEU A 125 -14.89 -7.25 -15.70
C LEU A 125 -16.01 -6.48 -16.39
N LEU A 126 -16.13 -5.18 -16.12
CA LEU A 126 -17.11 -4.30 -16.75
C LEU A 126 -16.86 -4.15 -18.26
N ARG A 127 -15.60 -4.01 -18.70
CA ARG A 127 -15.23 -4.04 -20.13
C ARG A 127 -15.66 -5.34 -20.81
N ARG A 128 -15.41 -6.50 -20.16
CA ARG A 128 -15.82 -7.81 -20.68
C ARG A 128 -17.34 -7.93 -20.77
N ARG A 129 -18.09 -7.42 -19.79
CA ARG A 129 -19.56 -7.39 -19.80
C ARG A 129 -20.10 -6.46 -20.89
N ALA A 130 -19.56 -5.24 -21.00
CA ALA A 130 -19.93 -4.28 -22.03
C ALA A 130 -19.69 -4.84 -23.44
N ALA A 131 -18.56 -5.51 -23.67
CA ALA A 131 -18.25 -6.17 -24.94
C ALA A 131 -19.22 -7.33 -25.26
N LYS A 132 -19.64 -8.11 -24.24
CA LYS A 132 -20.66 -9.17 -24.41
C LYS A 132 -22.03 -8.58 -24.77
N LEU A 133 -22.44 -7.51 -24.08
CA LEU A 133 -23.71 -6.83 -24.35
C LEU A 133 -23.72 -6.13 -25.72
N ALA A 134 -22.61 -5.52 -26.13
CA ALA A 134 -22.46 -4.92 -27.45
C ALA A 134 -22.51 -5.96 -28.58
N LYS A 135 -21.95 -7.16 -28.36
CA LYS A 135 -22.10 -8.29 -29.28
C LYS A 135 -23.54 -8.81 -29.32
N ALA A 136 -24.23 -8.86 -28.18
CA ALA A 136 -25.62 -9.30 -28.10
C ALA A 136 -26.61 -8.29 -28.74
N SER A 137 -26.25 -7.00 -28.78
CA SER A 137 -27.08 -5.95 -29.37
C SER A 137 -26.85 -5.74 -30.88
N ASN A 138 -26.09 -6.64 -31.55
CA ASN A 138 -25.71 -6.52 -32.97
C ASN A 138 -25.12 -5.15 -33.35
N GLY A 139 -24.46 -4.46 -32.40
CA GLY A 139 -23.86 -3.14 -32.64
C GLY A 139 -24.84 -1.96 -32.61
N THR A 140 -26.12 -2.16 -32.30
CA THR A 140 -27.13 -1.09 -32.25
C THR A 140 -26.93 -0.15 -31.04
N VAL A 141 -26.27 -0.62 -29.98
CA VAL A 141 -26.01 0.14 -28.75
C VAL A 141 -24.56 -0.04 -28.31
N HIS A 142 -23.81 1.07 -28.25
CA HIS A 142 -22.42 1.08 -27.80
C HIS A 142 -22.33 1.29 -26.29
N TYR A 143 -22.11 0.23 -25.53
CA TYR A 143 -21.89 0.32 -24.08
C TYR A 143 -20.44 0.76 -23.80
N ILE A 144 -20.26 1.88 -23.11
CA ILE A 144 -18.95 2.39 -22.68
C ILE A 144 -18.85 2.21 -21.17
N SER A 145 -17.75 1.62 -20.69
CA SER A 145 -17.52 1.55 -19.24
C SER A 145 -17.12 2.94 -18.71
N LEU A 146 -17.59 3.32 -17.51
CA LEU A 146 -17.25 4.61 -16.88
C LEU A 146 -15.72 4.80 -16.72
N HIS A 147 -14.98 3.69 -16.62
CA HIS A 147 -13.51 3.70 -16.57
C HIS A 147 -12.82 3.78 -17.95
N ASP A 148 -13.54 3.53 -19.05
CA ASP A 148 -13.05 3.73 -20.42
C ASP A 148 -13.13 5.18 -20.87
N SER A 149 -14.16 5.93 -20.49
CA SER A 149 -14.32 7.33 -20.90
C SER A 149 -13.14 8.22 -20.45
N VAL A 150 -12.47 7.86 -19.35
CA VAL A 150 -11.32 8.61 -18.79
C VAL A 150 -9.96 8.15 -19.38
N ASN A 151 -9.87 6.95 -19.95
CA ASN A 151 -8.60 6.33 -20.36
C ASN A 151 -8.49 5.99 -21.86
N GLN A 152 -9.51 6.28 -22.67
CA GLN A 152 -9.57 5.91 -24.09
C GLN A 152 -8.47 6.50 -24.99
N SER A 153 -7.72 7.52 -24.53
CA SER A 153 -6.73 8.23 -25.38
C SER A 153 -5.25 7.98 -25.05
N LYS A 154 -4.92 7.16 -24.04
CA LYS A 154 -3.53 7.04 -23.57
C LYS A 154 -2.84 5.79 -24.11
N THR A 155 -1.79 5.99 -24.89
CA THR A 155 -0.91 4.91 -25.38
C THR A 155 -0.23 4.21 -24.21
N PHE A 156 0.03 2.89 -24.31
CA PHE A 156 0.74 2.12 -23.27
C PHE A 156 2.05 2.80 -22.81
N SER A 157 2.86 3.27 -23.77
CA SER A 157 4.11 4.00 -23.50
C SER A 157 3.86 5.29 -22.70
N GLN A 158 2.81 6.04 -22.99
CA GLN A 158 2.46 7.26 -22.25
C GLN A 158 2.02 6.94 -20.81
N VAL A 159 1.25 5.88 -20.61
CA VAL A 159 0.83 5.42 -19.28
C VAL A 159 2.03 4.92 -18.48
N MET A 160 2.92 4.14 -19.11
CA MET A 160 4.14 3.65 -18.46
C MET A 160 5.06 4.80 -18.07
N ARG A 161 5.36 5.73 -18.99
CA ARG A 161 6.20 6.91 -18.73
C ARG A 161 5.63 7.78 -17.61
N THR A 162 4.31 7.95 -17.59
CA THR A 162 3.64 8.73 -16.55
C THR A 162 3.73 8.05 -15.19
N ASN A 163 3.46 6.75 -15.11
CA ASN A 163 3.49 6.00 -13.84
C ASN A 163 4.90 5.80 -13.29
N LEU A 164 5.91 5.62 -14.15
CA LEU A 164 7.31 5.49 -13.72
C LEU A 164 7.88 6.81 -13.21
N ARG A 165 7.48 7.95 -13.78
CA ARG A 165 8.01 9.27 -13.38
C ARG A 165 7.40 9.78 -12.07
N ARG A 166 6.13 9.45 -11.79
CA ARG A 166 5.38 9.97 -10.63
C ARG A 166 6.01 9.68 -9.27
N PRO A 167 6.49 8.47 -8.95
CA PRO A 167 7.15 8.18 -7.67
C PRO A 167 8.36 9.07 -7.41
N PHE A 168 9.21 9.28 -8.42
CA PHE A 168 10.38 10.16 -8.30
C PHE A 168 9.98 11.62 -8.10
N ILE A 169 8.95 12.10 -8.81
CA ILE A 169 8.42 13.45 -8.58
C ILE A 169 7.93 13.56 -7.13
N PHE A 170 7.09 12.63 -6.68
CA PHE A 170 6.50 12.66 -5.34
C PHE A 170 7.58 12.65 -4.25
N LEU A 171 8.66 11.88 -4.44
CA LEU A 171 9.76 11.83 -3.49
C LEU A 171 10.42 13.21 -3.26
N PHE A 172 10.52 14.05 -4.29
CA PHE A 172 11.16 15.37 -4.19
C PHE A 172 10.19 16.55 -4.05
N THR A 173 8.93 16.39 -4.45
CA THR A 173 7.93 17.47 -4.40
C THR A 173 7.05 17.43 -3.16
N GLU A 174 6.84 16.25 -2.57
CA GLU A 174 5.92 16.06 -1.46
C GLU A 174 6.70 15.84 -0.15
N PRO A 175 6.75 16.85 0.75
CA PRO A 175 7.59 16.78 1.96
C PRO A 175 7.16 15.66 2.90
N ILE A 176 5.87 15.33 2.97
CA ILE A 176 5.35 14.20 3.75
C ILE A 176 5.94 12.89 3.22
N VAL A 177 5.90 12.67 1.91
CA VAL A 177 6.42 11.44 1.28
C VAL A 177 7.92 11.32 1.52
N LEU A 178 8.67 12.42 1.39
CA LEU A 178 10.12 12.40 1.62
C LEU A 178 10.48 12.00 3.06
N VAL A 179 9.87 12.65 4.06
CA VAL A 179 10.14 12.36 5.49
C VAL A 179 9.77 10.92 5.83
N LEU A 180 8.64 10.44 5.33
CA LEU A 180 8.21 9.06 5.52
C LEU A 180 9.09 8.05 4.79
N ALA A 181 9.50 8.38 3.56
CA ALA A 181 10.41 7.56 2.78
C ALA A 181 11.73 7.39 3.53
N ILE A 182 12.33 8.48 4.03
CA ILE A 182 13.60 8.42 4.79
C ILE A 182 13.44 7.51 6.00
N TYR A 183 12.40 7.71 6.79
CA TYR A 183 12.21 6.92 8.01
C TYR A 183 12.00 5.44 7.73
N VAL A 184 11.09 5.11 6.80
CA VAL A 184 10.83 3.74 6.36
C VAL A 184 12.09 3.09 5.79
N SER A 185 12.90 3.85 5.06
CA SER A 185 14.13 3.35 4.44
C SER A 185 15.21 3.02 5.45
N ILE A 186 15.36 3.85 6.49
CA ILE A 186 16.30 3.60 7.59
C ILE A 186 15.88 2.36 8.37
N VAL A 187 14.62 2.28 8.80
CA VAL A 187 14.11 1.15 9.60
C VAL A 187 14.21 -0.16 8.84
N TYR A 188 13.85 -0.15 7.55
CA TYR A 188 13.93 -1.34 6.70
C TYR A 188 15.37 -1.69 6.31
N GLY A 189 16.21 -0.69 6.04
CA GLY A 189 17.63 -0.86 5.80
C GLY A 189 18.31 -1.53 7.00
N THR A 190 18.01 -1.07 8.22
CA THR A 190 18.50 -1.69 9.46
C THR A 190 18.02 -3.13 9.60
N LEU A 191 16.73 -3.42 9.35
CA LEU A 191 16.23 -4.80 9.35
C LEU A 191 17.04 -5.70 8.40
N TYR A 192 17.38 -5.21 7.21
CA TYR A 192 18.18 -5.98 6.25
C TYR A 192 19.65 -6.07 6.64
N ALA A 193 20.22 -5.03 7.24
CA ALA A 193 21.57 -5.09 7.80
C ALA A 193 21.69 -6.18 8.87
N LEU A 194 20.63 -6.41 9.66
CA LEU A 194 20.59 -7.49 10.65
C LEU A 194 20.67 -8.89 10.01
N PHE A 195 20.31 -9.09 8.73
CA PHE A 195 20.54 -10.38 8.06
C PHE A 195 22.02 -10.69 7.88
N SER A 196 22.87 -9.67 7.79
CA SER A 196 24.33 -9.83 7.81
C SER A 196 24.87 -9.82 9.23
N GLY A 197 24.33 -8.95 10.10
CA GLY A 197 24.83 -8.78 11.47
C GLY A 197 24.56 -9.96 12.40
N PHE A 198 23.41 -10.63 12.30
CA PHE A 198 23.08 -11.77 13.18
C PHE A 198 24.02 -12.97 12.94
N PRO A 199 24.31 -13.39 11.71
CA PRO A 199 25.35 -14.39 11.46
C PRO A 199 26.71 -14.00 12.06
N ILE A 200 27.15 -12.75 11.95
CA ILE A 200 28.42 -12.31 12.55
C ILE A 200 28.39 -12.47 14.08
N VAL A 201 27.37 -11.94 14.75
CA VAL A 201 27.28 -11.97 16.22
C VAL A 201 27.09 -13.39 16.77
N PHE A 202 26.27 -14.22 16.12
CA PHE A 202 25.90 -15.55 16.65
C PHE A 202 26.72 -16.70 16.06
N GLN A 203 27.06 -16.67 14.77
CA GLN A 203 27.84 -17.73 14.12
C GLN A 203 29.34 -17.48 14.24
N ASP A 204 29.82 -16.28 13.92
CA ASP A 204 31.27 -16.02 13.94
C ASP A 204 31.81 -15.88 15.37
N HIS A 205 31.17 -15.04 16.20
CA HIS A 205 31.66 -14.74 17.55
C HIS A 205 31.19 -15.71 18.65
N ARG A 206 30.06 -16.39 18.45
CA ARG A 206 29.49 -17.36 19.41
C ARG A 206 29.46 -18.80 18.91
N HIS A 207 29.96 -19.05 17.70
CA HIS A 207 30.11 -20.38 17.12
C HIS A 207 28.80 -21.18 17.01
N PHE A 208 27.67 -20.51 16.80
CA PHE A 208 26.41 -21.19 16.51
C PHE A 208 26.46 -21.83 15.12
N THR A 209 25.91 -23.04 15.02
CA THR A 209 25.64 -23.67 13.71
C THR A 209 24.72 -22.80 12.85
N PRO A 210 24.77 -22.89 11.51
CA PRO A 210 23.91 -22.09 10.64
C PRO A 210 22.41 -22.22 10.95
N GLY A 211 21.93 -23.41 11.33
CA GLY A 211 20.55 -23.64 11.78
C GLY A 211 20.23 -22.92 13.07
N THR A 212 21.03 -23.11 14.13
CA THR A 212 20.81 -22.41 15.42
C THR A 212 21.02 -20.89 15.32
N GLY A 213 21.91 -20.42 14.45
CA GLY A 213 22.05 -19.00 14.11
C GLY A 213 20.80 -18.44 13.44
N GLY A 214 20.13 -19.23 12.58
CA GLY A 214 18.83 -18.88 12.00
C GLY A 214 17.73 -18.72 13.06
N LEU A 215 17.74 -19.52 14.13
CA LEU A 215 16.78 -19.40 15.25
C LEU A 215 16.88 -18.06 15.98
N ALA A 216 18.01 -17.36 15.95
CA ALA A 216 18.14 -16.05 16.59
C ALA A 216 17.13 -15.02 16.05
N PHE A 217 16.67 -15.18 14.81
CA PHE A 217 15.62 -14.34 14.22
C PHE A 217 14.23 -14.54 14.84
N LEU A 218 14.00 -15.59 15.65
CA LEU A 218 12.72 -15.80 16.34
C LEU A 218 12.37 -14.63 17.27
N GLY A 219 13.35 -13.95 17.86
CA GLY A 219 13.11 -12.75 18.66
C GLY A 219 12.47 -11.63 17.83
N VAL A 220 13.05 -11.33 16.66
CA VAL A 220 12.50 -10.36 15.70
C VAL A 220 11.13 -10.81 15.21
N GLY A 221 10.96 -12.11 14.94
CA GLY A 221 9.70 -12.66 14.47
C GLY A 221 8.56 -12.62 15.49
N LEU A 222 8.85 -12.91 16.76
CA LEU A 222 7.88 -12.74 17.83
C LEU A 222 7.47 -11.26 17.95
N GLY A 223 8.43 -10.34 17.87
CA GLY A 223 8.16 -8.91 17.83
C GLY A 223 7.24 -8.51 16.68
N ILE A 224 7.55 -8.97 15.47
CA ILE A 224 6.73 -8.73 14.28
C ILE A 224 5.31 -9.30 14.46
N ALA A 225 5.18 -10.53 14.97
CA ALA A 225 3.89 -11.16 15.20
C ALA A 225 3.03 -10.34 16.18
N LEU A 226 3.61 -9.95 17.32
CA LEU A 226 2.95 -9.08 18.31
C LEU A 226 2.58 -7.72 17.71
N GLY A 227 3.44 -7.14 16.87
CA GLY A 227 3.16 -5.91 16.17
C GLY A 227 1.99 -6.06 15.18
N THR A 228 1.97 -7.11 14.37
CA THR A 228 0.86 -7.33 13.45
C THR A 228 -0.46 -7.60 14.19
N ALA A 229 -0.41 -8.26 15.35
CA ALA A 229 -1.59 -8.49 16.19
C ALA A 229 -2.13 -7.18 16.81
N SER A 230 -1.26 -6.27 17.21
CA SER A 230 -1.69 -4.96 17.76
C SER A 230 -2.33 -4.06 16.70
N GLN A 231 -2.18 -4.34 15.41
CA GLN A 231 -2.86 -3.60 14.33
C GLN A 231 -4.39 -3.66 14.44
N SER A 232 -4.94 -4.76 14.98
CA SER A 232 -6.38 -4.85 15.24
C SER A 232 -6.83 -3.79 16.26
N ILE A 233 -5.99 -3.47 17.24
CA ILE A 233 -6.24 -2.42 18.24
C ILE A 233 -6.23 -1.05 17.56
N GLN A 234 -5.22 -0.77 16.72
CA GLN A 234 -5.13 0.47 15.94
C GLN A 234 -6.37 0.69 15.06
N ASN A 235 -6.86 -0.37 14.40
CA ASN A 235 -8.08 -0.29 13.61
C ASN A 235 -9.29 0.06 14.49
N ARG A 236 -9.45 -0.56 15.67
CA ARG A 236 -10.54 -0.21 16.60
C ARG A 236 -10.47 1.24 17.05
N ILE A 237 -9.28 1.76 17.35
CA ILE A 237 -9.09 3.18 17.73
C ILE A 237 -9.50 4.09 16.58
N TYR A 238 -9.05 3.80 15.36
CA TYR A 238 -9.40 4.57 14.17
C TYR A 238 -10.91 4.61 13.93
N TRP A 239 -11.60 3.48 14.11
CA TRP A 239 -13.05 3.40 13.90
C TRP A 239 -13.82 4.22 14.93
N ARG A 240 -13.40 4.18 16.20
CA ARG A 240 -14.01 5.03 17.24
C ARG A 240 -13.87 6.52 16.92
N ILE A 241 -12.71 6.95 16.43
CA ILE A 241 -12.48 8.35 16.04
C ILE A 241 -13.34 8.72 14.81
N MET A 242 -13.51 7.78 13.88
CA MET A 242 -14.37 7.94 12.70
C MET A 242 -15.85 8.09 13.10
N ASP A 243 -16.33 7.26 14.02
CA ASP A 243 -17.72 7.28 14.51
C ASP A 243 -18.03 8.57 15.29
N GLN A 244 -17.02 9.16 15.95
CA GLN A 244 -17.15 10.43 16.67
C GLN A 244 -17.11 11.67 15.74
N SER A 245 -16.69 11.50 14.49
CA SER A 245 -16.56 12.60 13.54
C SER A 245 -17.89 12.92 12.87
N LYS A 246 -18.32 14.19 12.92
CA LYS A 246 -19.57 14.67 12.29
C LYS A 246 -19.62 14.44 10.78
N SER A 247 -18.46 14.27 10.12
CA SER A 247 -18.33 14.03 8.68
C SER A 247 -18.29 12.54 8.30
N GLY A 248 -18.29 11.63 9.29
CA GLY A 248 -18.11 10.19 9.08
C GLY A 248 -16.72 9.82 8.54
N ARG A 249 -15.74 10.73 8.60
CA ARG A 249 -14.34 10.50 8.19
C ARG A 249 -13.39 10.90 9.32
N ALA A 250 -12.43 10.03 9.62
CA ALA A 250 -11.35 10.31 10.58
C ALA A 250 -10.15 10.96 9.88
N PRO A 251 -9.43 11.88 10.56
CA PRO A 251 -8.20 12.45 10.03
C PRO A 251 -7.15 11.34 9.80
N PRO A 252 -6.35 11.40 8.71
CA PRO A 252 -5.30 10.42 8.45
C PRO A 252 -4.33 10.24 9.62
N GLU A 253 -4.07 11.31 10.38
CA GLU A 253 -3.20 11.31 11.55
C GLU A 253 -3.63 10.32 12.65
N ALA A 254 -4.91 9.95 12.70
CA ALA A 254 -5.40 8.94 13.63
C ALA A 254 -4.75 7.56 13.43
N ARG A 255 -4.15 7.28 12.25
CA ARG A 255 -3.40 6.06 11.94
C ARG A 255 -2.01 5.97 12.58
N LEU A 256 -1.46 7.09 13.06
CA LEU A 256 -0.08 7.20 13.56
C LEU A 256 0.08 6.81 15.04
N HIS A 257 -1.00 6.55 15.79
CA HIS A 257 -0.91 6.24 17.23
C HIS A 257 -0.03 5.02 17.54
N MET A 258 -0.14 3.92 16.80
CA MET A 258 0.78 2.81 17.00
C MET A 258 2.17 3.05 16.39
N ALA A 259 2.29 3.98 15.44
CA ALA A 259 3.60 4.35 14.89
C ALA A 259 4.46 5.08 15.93
N THR A 260 3.86 5.88 16.83
CA THR A 260 4.60 6.51 17.94
C THR A 260 5.12 5.49 18.93
N LEU A 261 4.34 4.44 19.24
CA LEU A 261 4.80 3.31 20.03
C LEU A 261 5.97 2.60 19.33
N GLY A 262 5.83 2.30 18.04
CA GLY A 262 6.89 1.66 17.26
C GLY A 262 8.16 2.50 17.17
N ALA A 263 8.03 3.83 17.11
CA ALA A 263 9.15 4.76 17.08
C ALA A 263 10.00 4.76 18.36
N VAL A 264 9.41 4.39 19.50
CA VAL A 264 10.13 4.20 20.77
C VAL A 264 10.69 2.79 20.87
N LEU A 265 9.90 1.77 20.53
CA LEU A 265 10.30 0.36 20.67
C LEU A 265 11.46 -0.02 19.73
N ALA A 266 11.48 0.49 18.49
CA ALA A 266 12.53 0.19 17.53
C ALA A 266 13.94 0.56 18.02
N PRO A 267 14.22 1.82 18.42
CA PRO A 267 15.53 2.20 18.94
C PRO A 267 15.84 1.52 20.29
N VAL A 268 14.85 1.32 21.17
CA VAL A 268 15.07 0.59 22.44
C VAL A 268 15.58 -0.83 22.17
N GLY A 269 14.98 -1.54 21.21
CA GLY A 269 15.44 -2.87 20.81
C GLY A 269 16.86 -2.86 20.21
N LEU A 270 17.18 -1.88 19.37
CA LEU A 270 18.51 -1.76 18.77
C LEU A 270 19.60 -1.41 19.79
N TRP A 271 19.33 -0.48 20.70
CA TRP A 271 20.27 -0.14 21.78
C TRP A 271 20.48 -1.31 22.73
N TRP A 272 19.41 -2.01 23.08
CA TRP A 272 19.50 -3.24 23.88
C TRP A 272 20.36 -4.28 23.15
N PHE A 273 20.11 -4.55 21.87
CA PHE A 273 20.90 -5.50 21.08
C PHE A 273 22.38 -5.09 21.00
N ALA A 274 22.65 -3.81 20.72
CA ALA A 274 24.01 -3.30 20.59
C ALA A 274 24.87 -3.60 21.82
N TRP A 275 24.37 -3.32 23.02
CA TRP A 275 25.12 -3.52 24.27
C TRP A 275 25.05 -4.94 24.84
N THR A 276 24.24 -5.82 24.26
CA THR A 276 24.13 -7.24 24.67
C THR A 276 24.68 -8.21 23.62
N SER A 277 25.27 -7.68 22.55
CA SER A 277 25.93 -8.43 21.49
C SER A 277 27.22 -9.13 21.94
N SER A 278 27.86 -8.65 23.01
CA SER A 278 29.13 -9.21 23.50
C SER A 278 29.02 -10.71 23.84
N PRO A 279 30.06 -11.53 23.55
CA PRO A 279 30.08 -12.94 23.92
C PRO A 279 29.96 -13.22 25.43
N SER A 280 30.29 -12.23 26.28
CA SER A 280 30.17 -12.34 27.74
C SER A 280 28.73 -12.40 28.26
N VAL A 281 27.76 -11.91 27.48
CA VAL A 281 26.35 -11.87 27.85
C VAL A 281 25.64 -13.13 27.34
N HIS A 282 24.76 -13.70 28.16
CA HIS A 282 24.00 -14.90 27.78
C HIS A 282 23.22 -14.69 26.48
N TRP A 283 23.30 -15.66 25.57
CA TRP A 283 22.84 -15.57 24.18
C TRP A 283 21.36 -15.20 24.01
N ILE A 284 20.52 -15.54 24.99
CA ILE A 284 19.08 -15.22 24.96
C ILE A 284 18.79 -13.71 25.03
N VAL A 285 19.65 -12.95 25.71
CA VAL A 285 19.42 -11.52 25.96
C VAL A 285 19.38 -10.71 24.66
N PRO A 286 20.35 -10.81 23.73
CA PRO A 286 20.26 -10.13 22.44
C PRO A 286 19.13 -10.69 21.56
N ILE A 287 18.75 -11.97 21.68
CA ILE A 287 17.58 -12.49 20.95
C ILE A 287 16.30 -11.79 21.42
N LEU A 288 16.12 -11.62 22.74
CA LEU A 288 14.97 -10.91 23.32
C LEU A 288 14.92 -9.43 22.92
N ALA A 289 16.08 -8.78 22.72
CA ALA A 289 16.14 -7.43 22.18
C ALA A 289 15.53 -7.30 20.77
N GLY A 290 15.49 -8.41 20.02
CA GLY A 290 14.79 -8.50 18.74
C GLY A 290 13.27 -8.29 18.84
N VAL A 291 12.65 -8.59 19.99
CA VAL A 291 11.19 -8.46 20.19
C VAL A 291 10.71 -7.00 20.09
N PRO A 292 11.21 -6.03 20.89
CA PRO A 292 10.81 -4.64 20.76
C PRO A 292 11.20 -4.06 19.39
N PHE A 293 12.34 -4.46 18.83
CA PHE A 293 12.74 -4.03 17.49
C PHE A 293 11.75 -4.49 16.41
N GLY A 294 11.45 -5.79 16.35
CA GLY A 294 10.52 -6.37 15.38
C GLY A 294 9.10 -5.79 15.51
N MET A 295 8.64 -5.56 16.74
CA MET A 295 7.36 -4.91 16.99
C MET A 295 7.35 -3.47 16.47
N GLY A 296 8.43 -2.71 16.69
CA GLY A 296 8.58 -1.37 16.18
C GLY A 296 8.57 -1.30 14.65
N VAL A 297 9.36 -2.15 14.00
CA VAL A 297 9.42 -2.26 12.53
C VAL A 297 8.03 -2.55 11.95
N ALA A 298 7.30 -3.51 12.52
CA ALA A 298 5.96 -3.87 12.05
C ALA A 298 4.97 -2.69 12.18
N GLN A 299 4.95 -1.97 13.30
CA GLN A 299 4.08 -0.80 13.47
C GLN A 299 4.41 0.31 12.49
N ILE A 300 5.69 0.67 12.38
CA ILE A 300 6.14 1.78 11.54
C ILE A 300 5.75 1.51 10.09
N LEU A 301 6.07 0.33 9.57
CA LEU A 301 5.81 -0.01 8.16
C LEU A 301 4.32 -0.08 7.85
N GLN A 302 3.49 -0.65 8.74
CA GLN A 302 2.05 -0.70 8.53
C GLN A 302 1.37 0.66 8.66
N SER A 303 1.58 1.35 9.79
CA SER A 303 0.93 2.63 10.06
C SER A 303 1.25 3.66 8.99
N LEU A 304 2.51 3.75 8.54
CA LEU A 304 2.91 4.71 7.50
C LEU A 304 2.32 4.38 6.13
N THR A 305 2.22 3.08 5.80
CA THR A 305 1.56 2.65 4.56
C THR A 305 0.08 3.04 4.59
N THR A 306 -0.63 2.79 5.69
CA THR A 306 -2.04 3.18 5.82
C THR A 306 -2.24 4.70 5.88
N TYR A 307 -1.31 5.44 6.49
CA TYR A 307 -1.33 6.90 6.50
C TYR A 307 -1.18 7.49 5.10
N LEU A 308 -0.29 6.95 4.27
CA LEU A 308 -0.14 7.38 2.88
C LEU A 308 -1.36 7.05 2.02
N MET A 309 -2.02 5.92 2.27
CA MET A 309 -3.30 5.56 1.62
C MET A 309 -4.36 6.61 1.90
N ASP A 310 -4.57 6.95 3.18
CA ASP A 310 -5.61 7.90 3.59
C ASP A 310 -5.25 9.35 3.21
N THR A 311 -3.96 9.70 3.17
CA THR A 311 -3.50 11.08 2.85
C THR A 311 -3.54 11.39 1.35
N TYR A 312 -3.23 10.44 0.46
CA TYR A 312 -3.08 10.73 -0.99
C TYR A 312 -4.25 10.27 -1.86
N GLY A 313 -5.27 9.61 -1.29
CA GLY A 313 -6.52 9.27 -1.98
C GLY A 313 -6.26 8.56 -3.32
N ILE A 314 -6.53 9.23 -4.45
CA ILE A 314 -6.35 8.67 -5.81
C ILE A 314 -4.86 8.46 -6.17
N PHE A 315 -3.95 9.27 -5.62
CA PHE A 315 -2.52 9.23 -5.93
C PHE A 315 -1.70 8.35 -4.97
N PHE A 316 -2.34 7.65 -4.03
CA PHE A 316 -1.67 6.87 -2.99
C PHE A 316 -0.67 5.84 -3.53
N ALA A 317 -0.99 5.18 -4.65
CA ALA A 317 -0.12 4.17 -5.23
C ALA A 317 1.24 4.75 -5.66
N SER A 318 1.25 6.00 -6.15
CA SER A 318 2.50 6.69 -6.51
C SER A 318 3.29 7.12 -5.27
N ALA A 319 2.61 7.53 -4.19
CA ALA A 319 3.25 7.89 -2.93
C ALA A 319 3.88 6.67 -2.23
N ILE A 320 3.17 5.54 -2.18
CA ILE A 320 3.71 4.27 -1.65
C ILE A 320 4.86 3.77 -2.53
N ALA A 321 4.75 3.86 -3.85
CA ALA A 321 5.85 3.47 -4.73
C ALA A 321 7.11 4.32 -4.46
N ALA A 322 6.96 5.62 -4.20
CA ALA A 322 8.09 6.50 -3.88
C ALA A 322 8.82 6.05 -2.59
N THR A 323 8.07 5.69 -1.55
CA THR A 323 8.67 5.18 -0.31
C THR A 323 9.32 3.81 -0.52
N ILE A 324 8.70 2.92 -1.30
CA ILE A 324 9.25 1.59 -1.61
C ILE A 324 10.57 1.69 -2.37
N VAL A 325 10.71 2.62 -3.32
CA VAL A 325 11.96 2.82 -4.08
C VAL A 325 13.11 3.13 -3.14
N LEU A 326 12.99 4.19 -2.33
CA LEU A 326 14.06 4.59 -1.41
C LEU A 326 14.36 3.48 -0.39
N ARG A 327 13.30 2.84 0.13
CA ARG A 327 13.40 1.75 1.09
C ARG A 327 14.15 0.55 0.55
N SER A 328 13.86 0.17 -0.70
CA SER A 328 14.49 -0.98 -1.35
C SER A 328 15.94 -0.69 -1.69
N THR A 329 16.27 0.55 -2.04
CA THR A 329 17.66 1.00 -2.22
C THR A 329 18.46 0.86 -0.94
N CYS A 330 17.95 1.36 0.20
CA CYS A 330 18.62 1.17 1.50
C CYS A 330 18.73 -0.32 1.89
N GLY A 331 17.67 -1.10 1.67
CA GLY A 331 17.68 -2.55 1.93
C GLY A 331 18.69 -3.33 1.07
N ALA A 332 19.06 -2.82 -0.10
CA ALA A 332 20.11 -3.41 -0.94
C ALA A 332 21.52 -2.95 -0.53
N ILE A 333 21.70 -1.67 -0.16
CA ILE A 333 23.01 -1.09 0.16
C ILE A 333 23.49 -1.52 1.56
N PHE A 334 22.59 -1.55 2.55
CA PHE A 334 22.95 -1.77 3.95
C PHE A 334 23.65 -3.10 4.21
N PRO A 335 23.17 -4.24 3.68
CA PRO A 335 23.86 -5.53 3.82
C PRO A 335 25.25 -5.58 3.17
N ILE A 336 25.53 -4.73 2.17
CA ILE A 336 26.82 -4.72 1.46
C ILE A 336 27.93 -4.15 2.35
N PHE A 337 27.65 -3.04 3.05
CA PHE A 337 28.66 -2.42 3.91
C PHE A 337 28.60 -2.91 5.36
N ALA A 338 27.51 -3.57 5.78
CA ALA A 338 27.37 -4.05 7.15
C ALA A 338 28.58 -4.90 7.60
N PRO A 339 29.03 -5.96 6.89
CA PRO A 339 30.19 -6.74 7.30
C PRO A 339 31.45 -5.89 7.52
N LEU A 340 31.77 -4.99 6.58
CA LEU A 340 32.91 -4.08 6.70
C LEU A 340 32.82 -3.17 7.94
N MET A 341 31.60 -2.76 8.30
CA MET A 341 31.37 -1.94 9.48
C MET A 341 31.53 -2.76 10.77
N PHE A 342 31.08 -4.01 10.80
CA PHE A 342 31.28 -4.92 11.92
C PHE A 342 32.77 -5.21 12.15
N ASP A 343 33.55 -5.44 11.07
CA ASP A 343 34.99 -5.66 11.17
C ASP A 343 35.76 -4.43 11.70
N ALA A 344 35.35 -3.22 11.29
CA ALA A 344 36.07 -1.99 11.65
C ALA A 344 35.70 -1.43 13.03
N LEU A 345 34.43 -1.52 13.44
CA LEU A 345 33.92 -0.91 14.68
C LEU A 345 33.69 -1.93 15.80
N GLY A 346 33.58 -3.22 15.47
CA GLY A 346 33.09 -4.26 16.38
C GLY A 346 31.57 -4.22 16.56
N ASP A 347 31.02 -5.32 17.10
CA ASP A 347 29.56 -5.56 17.17
C ASP A 347 28.78 -4.45 17.86
N GLN A 348 29.28 -3.98 19.01
CA GLN A 348 28.59 -3.02 19.85
C GLN A 348 28.44 -1.67 19.14
N TRP A 349 29.52 -1.16 18.56
CA TRP A 349 29.53 0.14 17.91
C TRP A 349 28.86 0.09 16.54
N ALA A 350 29.06 -0.98 15.77
CA ALA A 350 28.36 -1.20 14.50
C ALA A 350 26.83 -1.16 14.69
N MET A 351 26.31 -1.85 15.72
CA MET A 351 24.89 -1.83 16.04
C MET A 351 24.40 -0.51 16.64
N SER A 352 25.27 0.20 17.38
CA SER A 352 24.96 1.53 17.93
C SER A 352 24.75 2.57 16.84
N VAL A 353 25.42 2.47 15.68
CA VAL A 353 25.18 3.35 14.52
C VAL A 353 23.74 3.19 14.01
N PHE A 354 23.27 1.96 13.83
CA PHE A 354 21.89 1.71 13.42
C PHE A 354 20.88 2.14 14.49
N ALA A 355 21.19 1.94 15.77
CA ALA A 355 20.38 2.39 16.88
C ALA A 355 20.24 3.92 16.89
N ALA A 356 21.36 4.65 16.76
CA ALA A 356 21.38 6.10 16.69
C ALA A 356 20.58 6.63 15.50
N LEU A 357 20.73 6.03 14.32
CA LEU A 357 19.98 6.42 13.13
C LEU A 357 18.47 6.22 13.33
N SER A 358 18.07 5.11 13.96
CA SER A 358 16.66 4.88 14.33
C SER A 358 16.16 5.87 15.39
N THR A 359 16.98 6.24 16.37
CA THR A 359 16.63 7.22 17.41
C THR A 359 16.44 8.62 16.82
N VAL A 360 17.30 9.05 15.89
CA VAL A 360 17.17 10.35 15.19
C VAL A 360 15.84 10.44 14.44
N CYS A 361 15.35 9.32 13.89
CA CYS A 361 14.06 9.29 13.21
C CYS A 361 12.85 9.06 14.13
N ALA A 362 13.06 8.68 15.39
CA ALA A 362 11.98 8.41 16.34
C ALA A 362 10.98 9.57 16.54
N PRO A 363 11.39 10.86 16.50
CA PRO A 363 10.44 11.97 16.61
C PRO A 363 9.47 12.12 15.43
N ILE A 364 9.74 11.51 14.27
CA ILE A 364 8.98 11.74 13.04
C ILE A 364 7.48 11.42 13.21
N PRO A 365 7.07 10.22 13.70
CA PRO A 365 5.65 9.94 13.91
C PRO A 365 4.98 10.86 14.93
N PHE A 366 5.69 11.28 15.98
CA PHE A 366 5.17 12.24 16.97
C PHE A 366 4.93 13.62 16.35
N LEU A 367 5.87 14.09 15.53
CA LEU A 367 5.75 15.35 14.82
C LEU A 367 4.61 15.31 13.81
N LEU A 368 4.43 14.20 13.08
CA LEU A 368 3.31 14.05 12.14
C LEU A 368 1.96 13.90 12.85
N TRP A 369 1.92 13.28 14.02
CA TRP A 369 0.69 13.18 14.81
C TRP A 369 0.24 14.57 15.30
N LYS A 370 1.17 15.41 15.78
CA LYS A 370 0.86 16.76 16.29
C LYS A 370 0.72 17.83 15.20
N TYR A 371 1.57 17.79 14.17
CA TYR A 371 1.70 18.82 13.12
C TYR A 371 1.31 18.34 11.72
N GLY A 372 0.67 17.17 11.60
CA GLY A 372 0.29 16.58 10.31
C GLY A 372 -0.55 17.50 9.43
N TRP A 373 -1.52 18.20 10.04
CA TRP A 373 -2.37 19.18 9.35
C TRP A 373 -1.58 20.33 8.70
N TRP A 374 -0.52 20.81 9.37
CA TRP A 374 0.35 21.88 8.84
C TRP A 374 1.18 21.37 7.67
N LEU A 375 1.73 20.16 7.78
CA LEU A 375 2.56 19.56 6.73
C LEU A 375 1.71 19.16 5.49
N ARG A 376 0.44 18.78 5.70
CA ARG A 376 -0.53 18.53 4.63
C ARG A 376 -0.85 19.79 3.82
N ARG A 377 -0.99 20.96 4.47
CA ARG A 377 -1.21 22.23 3.75
C ARG A 377 -0.10 22.59 2.77
N ARG A 378 1.14 22.18 3.08
CA ARG A 378 2.33 22.44 2.24
C ARG A 378 2.51 21.44 1.09
N SER A 379 1.77 20.34 1.11
CA SER A 379 1.80 19.26 0.13
C SER A 379 0.84 19.55 -1.02
N ARG A 380 1.27 19.40 -2.28
CA ARG A 380 0.47 19.79 -3.46
C ARG A 380 -0.57 18.74 -3.81
N CYS A 381 -0.21 17.46 -3.67
CA CYS A 381 -1.05 16.32 -4.05
C CYS A 381 -1.70 15.59 -2.85
N ALA A 382 -1.40 16.01 -1.61
CA ALA A 382 -2.07 15.49 -0.43
C ALA A 382 -3.54 15.94 -0.39
N TYR A 383 -4.40 15.08 0.15
CA TYR A 383 -5.78 15.38 0.43
C TYR A 383 -5.85 16.52 1.44
N LYS A 384 -6.32 17.68 0.97
CA LYS A 384 -6.63 18.84 1.79
C LYS A 384 -8.06 18.65 2.28
N GLU A 385 -8.26 18.58 3.59
CA GLU A 385 -9.62 18.65 4.15
C GLU A 385 -10.30 19.93 3.64
N PHE A 386 -11.56 19.79 3.23
CA PHE A 386 -12.43 20.85 2.76
C PHE A 386 -12.78 21.84 3.88
N THR A 387 -11.80 22.61 4.35
CA THR A 387 -12.09 23.90 5.00
C THR A 387 -12.18 25.00 3.94
N ASP A 388 -11.47 24.87 2.82
CA ASP A 388 -11.50 25.87 1.74
C ASP A 388 -12.70 25.73 0.77
N GLN A 389 -13.43 24.60 0.76
CA GLN A 389 -14.68 24.51 -0.02
C GLN A 389 -15.89 25.09 0.69
N ALA A 390 -15.94 25.10 2.02
CA ALA A 390 -16.99 25.84 2.71
C ALA A 390 -16.85 27.34 2.43
N ASP A 391 -15.62 27.87 2.50
CA ASP A 391 -15.36 29.28 2.22
C ASP A 391 -15.40 29.62 0.72
N SER A 392 -15.02 28.71 -0.20
CA SER A 392 -15.17 28.96 -1.64
C SER A 392 -16.61 28.74 -2.13
N ILE A 393 -17.41 27.86 -1.52
CA ILE A 393 -18.83 27.72 -1.82
C ILE A 393 -19.62 28.85 -1.15
N GLN A 394 -19.28 29.30 0.05
CA GLN A 394 -19.89 30.49 0.67
C GLN A 394 -19.49 31.78 -0.04
N SER A 395 -18.22 31.97 -0.42
CA SER A 395 -17.85 33.15 -1.22
C SER A 395 -18.46 33.09 -2.62
N SER A 396 -18.54 31.91 -3.26
CA SER A 396 -19.24 31.77 -4.55
C SER A 396 -20.76 31.97 -4.42
N SER A 397 -21.40 31.50 -3.34
CA SER A 397 -22.83 31.73 -3.11
C SER A 397 -23.14 33.17 -2.71
N THR A 398 -22.22 33.86 -2.03
CA THR A 398 -22.36 35.28 -1.65
C THR A 398 -22.09 36.20 -2.85
N VAL A 399 -21.18 35.81 -3.75
CA VAL A 399 -20.94 36.52 -5.03
C VAL A 399 -22.10 36.29 -6.00
N VAL A 400 -22.67 35.08 -6.05
CA VAL A 400 -23.86 34.80 -6.88
C VAL A 400 -25.12 35.47 -6.33
N SER A 401 -25.32 35.54 -5.00
CA SER A 401 -26.46 36.24 -4.41
C SER A 401 -26.39 37.76 -4.60
N SER A 402 -25.21 38.36 -4.46
CA SER A 402 -25.00 39.80 -4.69
C SER A 402 -25.10 40.20 -6.16
N GLN A 403 -24.62 39.35 -7.10
CA GLN A 403 -24.83 39.57 -8.53
C GLN A 403 -26.30 39.40 -8.93
N MET A 404 -27.04 38.47 -8.30
CA MET A 404 -28.46 38.25 -8.58
C MET A 404 -29.33 39.38 -8.02
N GLU A 405 -29.02 39.95 -6.85
CA GLU A 405 -29.69 41.16 -6.32
C GLU A 405 -29.41 42.41 -7.17
N GLN A 406 -28.18 42.59 -7.68
CA GLN A 406 -27.85 43.70 -8.59
C GLN A 406 -28.58 43.58 -9.94
N THR A 407 -28.69 42.36 -10.50
CA THR A 407 -29.38 42.12 -11.78
C THR A 407 -30.90 42.28 -11.66
N ILE A 408 -31.48 42.03 -10.47
CA ILE A 408 -32.92 42.22 -10.20
C ILE A 408 -33.26 43.71 -9.96
N CYS A 409 -32.34 44.50 -9.40
CA CYS A 409 -32.54 45.95 -9.24
C CYS A 409 -32.43 46.74 -10.56
N GLU A 410 -31.62 46.29 -11.54
CA GLU A 410 -31.46 46.98 -12.83
C GLU A 410 -32.54 46.64 -13.88
N ARG A 411 -33.39 45.64 -13.67
CA ARG A 411 -34.55 45.34 -14.53
C ARG A 411 -35.88 45.77 -13.87
N LYS A 412 -36.05 47.08 -13.70
CA LYS A 412 -37.40 47.69 -13.65
C LYS A 412 -37.59 48.57 -14.88
N ILE A 413 -38.22 48.00 -15.90
CA ILE A 413 -38.90 48.74 -16.98
C ILE A 413 -40.38 48.32 -16.93
N PRO A 414 -41.34 49.27 -17.02
CA PRO A 414 -42.68 49.12 -16.48
C PRO A 414 -43.60 48.40 -17.47
N ILE A 415 -44.52 47.59 -16.96
CA ILE A 415 -45.63 47.07 -17.76
C ILE A 415 -46.93 47.71 -17.28
N SER A 416 -47.49 48.50 -18.18
CA SER A 416 -48.80 49.15 -18.14
C SER A 416 -49.95 48.13 -18.09
N ALA A 417 -51.05 48.56 -17.48
CA ALA A 417 -52.24 47.80 -17.16
C ALA A 417 -53.03 47.28 -18.38
N SER A 418 -53.66 46.10 -18.24
CA SER A 418 -55.09 45.89 -18.54
C SER A 418 -55.53 44.43 -18.33
N GLY A 419 -56.64 44.24 -17.60
CA GLY A 419 -57.65 43.21 -17.86
C GLY A 419 -57.41 41.75 -17.41
N MET A 420 -57.92 41.41 -16.23
CA MET A 420 -58.46 40.05 -15.91
C MET A 420 -59.58 39.65 -16.92
N PRO A 421 -60.01 38.37 -17.04
CA PRO A 421 -60.06 37.34 -15.99
C PRO A 421 -59.67 35.90 -16.39
N THR A 422 -59.55 35.08 -15.35
CA THR A 422 -59.45 33.61 -15.30
C THR A 422 -60.48 32.87 -16.18
N PRO A 423 -60.13 31.66 -16.64
CA PRO A 423 -61.11 30.58 -16.46
C PRO A 423 -60.53 29.21 -16.06
N THR A 424 -61.40 28.55 -15.30
CA THR A 424 -61.52 27.15 -14.87
C THR A 424 -61.31 26.08 -15.96
N LEU A 425 -60.69 24.96 -15.57
CA LEU A 425 -60.68 23.66 -16.27
C LEU A 425 -62.08 23.04 -16.40
N PRO A 426 -62.36 22.34 -17.53
CA PRO A 426 -62.92 20.97 -17.45
C PRO A 426 -62.35 20.04 -18.58
N PRO A 427 -62.74 18.75 -18.75
CA PRO A 427 -61.81 17.64 -18.97
C PRO A 427 -61.84 16.98 -20.37
N HIS A 428 -60.89 16.07 -20.60
CA HIS A 428 -60.85 14.93 -21.53
C HIS A 428 -61.67 14.96 -22.85
N SER A 429 -60.97 14.87 -23.99
CA SER A 429 -61.05 13.72 -24.94
C SER A 429 -60.38 14.04 -26.29
N GLY A 430 -59.79 13.02 -26.92
CA GLY A 430 -59.79 12.90 -28.39
C GLY A 430 -58.53 13.29 -29.17
N SER A 431 -57.76 12.25 -29.53
CA SER A 431 -57.13 12.01 -30.85
C SER A 431 -56.13 13.01 -31.46
N GLY A 432 -54.93 12.51 -31.76
CA GLY A 432 -54.06 13.09 -32.80
C GLY A 432 -52.57 12.81 -32.58
N LEU A 433 -52.07 11.76 -33.25
CA LEU A 433 -50.67 11.45 -33.63
C LEU A 433 -49.52 12.39 -33.15
N PRO A 434 -48.39 11.82 -32.72
CA PRO A 434 -47.09 12.47 -32.93
C PRO A 434 -46.15 11.62 -33.80
N GLY A 435 -45.59 12.28 -34.82
CA GLY A 435 -44.40 11.82 -35.52
C GLY A 435 -43.22 11.66 -34.56
N VAL A 436 -42.55 10.53 -34.66
CA VAL A 436 -41.39 10.18 -33.83
C VAL A 436 -40.13 10.77 -34.47
N SER A 437 -39.65 11.88 -33.92
CA SER A 437 -38.24 12.28 -33.95
C SER A 437 -37.66 11.96 -32.58
N MET A 438 -37.06 10.78 -32.40
CA MET A 438 -36.44 10.40 -31.13
C MET A 438 -34.93 10.65 -31.11
N HIS A 439 -34.59 11.56 -30.21
CA HIS A 439 -33.31 11.77 -29.58
C HIS A 439 -32.51 10.51 -29.23
N ARG A 440 -31.20 10.63 -29.45
CA ARG A 440 -30.13 9.77 -28.92
C ARG A 440 -30.17 9.74 -27.39
N LYS A 441 -30.80 8.73 -26.79
CA LYS A 441 -30.75 8.48 -25.34
C LYS A 441 -29.51 7.66 -24.99
N THR A 442 -28.55 8.30 -24.34
CA THR A 442 -27.47 7.66 -23.59
C THR A 442 -28.06 7.17 -22.27
N LEU A 443 -28.27 5.86 -22.11
CA LEU A 443 -28.75 5.28 -20.85
C LEU A 443 -27.55 4.94 -19.96
N THR A 444 -27.37 5.74 -18.92
CA THR A 444 -26.45 5.46 -17.80
C THR A 444 -27.12 4.46 -16.87
N ILE A 445 -26.53 3.28 -16.69
CA ILE A 445 -27.06 2.25 -15.78
C ILE A 445 -26.56 2.57 -14.36
N GLU A 446 -27.35 3.31 -13.61
CA GLU A 446 -27.17 3.55 -12.18
C GLU A 446 -28.53 3.51 -11.48
N SER A 447 -29.17 2.33 -11.48
CA SER A 447 -30.33 2.03 -10.63
C SER A 447 -30.71 0.55 -10.77
N ALA A 448 -29.95 -0.33 -10.10
CA ALA A 448 -30.35 -1.73 -9.86
C ALA A 448 -29.50 -2.39 -8.75
N MET A 449 -29.17 -1.66 -7.69
CA MET A 449 -28.47 -2.22 -6.52
C MET A 449 -29.10 -1.88 -5.17
N SER A 450 -30.29 -1.27 -5.12
CA SER A 450 -30.93 -0.88 -3.85
C SER A 450 -32.31 -1.50 -3.59
N SER A 451 -32.71 -2.58 -4.27
CA SER A 451 -34.02 -3.18 -4.02
C SER A 451 -34.09 -4.69 -4.28
N GLN A 452 -33.16 -5.48 -3.74
CA GLN A 452 -33.34 -6.94 -3.57
C GLN A 452 -32.57 -7.45 -2.35
N THR A 453 -32.91 -6.95 -1.16
CA THR A 453 -32.62 -7.64 0.12
C THR A 453 -33.73 -7.29 1.13
N SER A 454 -34.95 -7.76 0.89
CA SER A 454 -36.01 -7.86 1.92
C SER A 454 -37.16 -8.75 1.43
N SER A 455 -36.93 -10.06 1.33
CA SER A 455 -37.95 -11.10 1.51
C SER A 455 -37.37 -12.48 1.24
N SER A 456 -37.14 -13.24 2.31
CA SER A 456 -37.20 -14.71 2.49
C SER A 456 -36.24 -15.11 3.59
#